data_AF-A0A942TJ67-F1
#
_entry.id   AF-A0A942TJ67-F1
#
_cell.length_a   1.000
_cell.length_b   1.000
_cell.length_c   1.000
_cell.angle_alpha   90.00
_cell.angle_beta   90.00
_cell.angle_gamma   90.00
#
_symmetry.space_group_name_H-M   'P 1'
#
loop_
_entity.id
_entity.type
_entity.pdbx_description
1 polymer ?
#
loop_
_entity_poly.entity_id
_entity_poly.type
_entity_poly.pdbx_seq_one_letter_code
_entity_poly.pdbx_strand_id
1 'polypeptide(L)' 'MNGETVKKKMIHPLVRKCMQHLDVIEANDKTKQIVYMYLKALDDEIDKLKKET' A
#
# COMPACT_ATOMS: atom_id res chain seq x y z
N MET A 1 -13.54 -7.38 -27.47
CA MET A 1 -12.57 -7.63 -26.39
C MET A 1 -12.62 -6.39 -25.49
N ASN A 2 -13.36 -6.46 -24.38
CA ASN A 2 -13.55 -5.31 -23.50
C ASN A 2 -12.28 -5.13 -22.66
N GLY A 3 -11.53 -4.07 -22.95
CA GLY A 3 -10.39 -3.65 -22.16
C GLY A 3 -10.86 -3.06 -20.84
N GLU A 4 -11.03 -3.90 -19.83
CA GLU A 4 -11.04 -3.43 -18.45
C GLU A 4 -9.63 -2.93 -18.13
N THR A 5 -9.46 -1.62 -18.20
CA THR A 5 -8.27 -0.92 -17.74
C THR A 5 -8.10 -1.20 -16.25
N VAL A 6 -7.20 -2.13 -15.91
CA VAL A 6 -6.75 -2.36 -14.53
C VAL A 6 -6.20 -1.02 -14.04
N LYS A 7 -7.00 -0.28 -13.27
CA LYS A 7 -6.54 0.94 -12.59
C LYS A 7 -5.40 0.51 -11.68
N LYS A 8 -4.16 0.78 -12.10
CA LYS A 8 -2.96 0.56 -11.30
C LYS A 8 -3.16 1.38 -10.03
N LYS A 9 -3.59 0.73 -8.92
CA LYS A 9 -3.83 1.42 -7.65
C LYS A 9 -2.54 2.17 -7.31
N MET A 10 -2.60 3.50 -7.41
CA MET A 10 -1.44 4.34 -7.13
C MET A 10 -1.16 4.23 -5.64
N ILE A 11 0.06 3.82 -5.27
CA ILE A 11 0.43 3.62 -3.86
C ILE A 11 0.17 4.91 -3.09
N HIS A 12 -0.55 4.81 -1.97
CA HIS A 12 -0.88 5.96 -1.14
C HIS A 12 0.40 6.71 -0.71
N PRO A 13 0.45 8.06 -0.76
CA PRO A 13 1.67 8.82 -0.47
C PRO A 13 2.30 8.52 0.90
N LEU A 14 1.48 8.21 1.91
CA LEU A 14 1.98 7.82 3.24
C LEU A 14 2.71 6.48 3.23
N VAL A 15 2.22 5.52 2.45
CA VAL A 15 2.89 4.22 2.30
C VAL A 15 4.26 4.42 1.66
N ARG A 16 4.33 5.25 0.61
CA ARG A 16 5.62 5.61 -0.02
C ARG A 16 6.59 6.25 0.97
N LYS A 17 6.15 7.22 1.77
CA LYS A 17 6.98 7.86 2.79
C LYS A 17 7.47 6.86 3.86
N CYS A 18 6.59 5.96 4.30
CA CYS A 18 6.95 4.92 5.25
C CYS A 18 8.07 4.03 4.70
N MET A 19 7.95 3.56 3.46
CA MET A 19 8.98 2.74 2.83
C MET A 19 10.32 3.49 2.70
N GLN A 20 10.28 4.77 2.33
CA GLN A 20 11.49 5.61 2.29
C GLN A 20 12.16 5.75 3.67
N HIS A 21 11.39 5.85 4.75
CA HIS A 21 11.96 5.88 6.09
C HIS A 21 12.58 4.54 6.49
N LEU A 22 11.97 3.42 6.09
CA LEU A 22 12.55 2.10 6.28
C LEU A 22 13.87 1.91 5.54
N ASP A 23 14.02 2.52 4.36
CA ASP A 23 15.29 2.57 3.64
C ASP A 23 16.35 3.37 4.41
N VAL A 24 15.99 4.53 4.96
CA VAL A 24 16.91 5.39 5.73
C VAL A 24 17.44 4.71 6.99
N ILE A 25 16.62 3.92 7.68
CA ILE A 25 17.05 3.16 8.87
C ILE A 25 17.67 1.80 8.55
N GLU A 26 17.95 1.55 7.26
CA GLU A 26 18.52 0.29 6.77
C GLU A 26 17.75 -0.96 7.23
N ALA A 27 16.42 -0.85 7.32
CA ALA A 27 15.59 -1.99 7.63
C ALA A 27 15.79 -3.09 6.58
N ASN A 28 15.82 -4.34 7.01
CA ASN A 28 15.94 -5.45 6.07
C ASN A 28 14.68 -5.60 5.21
N ASP A 29 14.83 -6.28 4.07
CA ASP A 29 13.77 -6.45 3.08
C ASP A 29 12.54 -7.18 3.64
N LYS A 30 12.74 -8.13 4.55
CA LYS A 30 11.64 -8.86 5.19
C LYS A 30 10.79 -7.92 6.05
N THR A 31 11.42 -7.04 6.83
CA THR A 31 10.72 -6.02 7.61
C THR A 31 9.97 -5.05 6.70
N LYS A 32 10.60 -4.57 5.63
CA LYS A 32 9.96 -3.70 4.62
C LYS A 32 8.72 -4.35 4.01
N GLN A 33 8.82 -5.63 3.64
CA GLN A 33 7.72 -6.39 3.09
C GLN A 33 6.56 -6.54 4.07
N ILE A 34 6.85 -6.90 5.33
CA ILE A 34 5.84 -7.05 6.39
C ILE A 34 5.09 -5.73 6.61
N VAL A 35 5.84 -4.62 6.76
CA VAL A 35 5.23 -3.29 6.95
C VAL A 35 4.34 -2.92 5.76
N TYR A 36 4.82 -3.12 4.53
CA TYR A 36 4.03 -2.86 3.33
C TYR A 36 2.74 -3.69 3.29
N MET A 37 2.81 -4.98 3.67
CA MET A 37 1.63 -5.84 3.72
C MET A 37 0.57 -5.34 4.71
N TYR A 38 0.98 -4.92 5.92
CA TYR A 38 0.04 -4.36 6.89
C TYR A 38 -0.56 -3.04 6.43
N LEU A 39 0.25 -2.14 5.87
CA LEU A 39 -0.25 -0.86 5.35
C LEU A 39 -1.25 -1.06 4.20
N LYS A 40 -0.98 -2.04 3.32
CA LYS A 40 -1.89 -2.39 2.22
C LYS A 40 -3.21 -2.97 2.75
N ALA A 41 -3.16 -3.83 3.76
CA ALA A 41 -4.37 -4.39 4.37
C ALA A 41 -5.26 -3.29 4.96
N LEU A 42 -4.67 -2.33 5.68
CA LEU A 42 -5.40 -1.18 6.21
C LEU A 42 -6.00 -0.29 5.12
N ASP A 43 -5.25 -0.01 4.05
CA ASP A 43 -5.75 0.78 2.92
C ASP A 43 -6.95 0.09 2.24
N ASP A 44 -6.86 -1.24 2.03
CA ASP A 44 -7.94 -2.04 1.47
C ASP A 44 -9.17 -2.11 2.40
N GLU A 45 -8.99 -2.12 3.72
CA GLU A 45 -10.09 -2.04 4.70
C GLU A 45 -10.78 -0.68 4.68
N ILE A 46 -10.02 0.42 4.64
CA ILE A 46 -10.57 1.77 4.53
C ILE A 46 -11.35 1.94 3.23
N ASP A 47 -10.82 1.43 2.11
CA ASP A 47 -11.49 1.43 0.81
C ASP A 47 -12.82 0.67 0.84
N LYS A 48 -12.91 -0.43 1.61
CA LYS A 48 -14.17 -1.19 1.78
C LYS A 48 -15.18 -0.37 2.58
N LEU A 49 -14.78 0.19 3.71
CA LEU A 49 -15.66 1.01 4.56
C LEU A 49 -16.25 2.20 3.80
N LYS A 50 -15.45 2.87 2.96
CA LYS A 50 -15.92 3.99 2.11
C LYS A 50 -16.93 3.60 1.04
N LYS A 51 -16.99 2.32 0.63
CA LYS A 51 -17.96 1.83 -0.38
C LYS A 51 -19.26 1.37 0.24
N GLU A 52 -19.26 1.10 1.54
CA GLU A 52 -20.43 0.67 2.32
C GLU A 52 -21.19 1.85 2.94
N THR A 53 -20.68 3.08 2.79
CA THR A 53 -21.29 4.34 3.26
C THR A 53 -21.71 5.21 2.07
#